data_AF-A0A9D8MKQ3-F1
#
_entry.id   AF-A0A9D8MKQ3-F1
#
_cell.length_a   1.000
_cell.length_b   1.000
_cell.length_c   1.000
_cell.angle_alpha   90.00
_cell.angle_beta   90.00
_cell.angle_gamma   90.00
#
_symmetry.space_group_name_H-M   'P 1'
#
loop_
_entity.id
_entity.type
_entity.pdbx_description
1 polymer ?
#
loop_
_entity_poly.entity_id
_entity_poly.type
_entity_poly.pdbx_seq_one_letter_code
_entity_poly.pdbx_strand_id
1 'polypeptide(L)'
;MILSYRIADVRPYINWLYFYHAWGLAGGRQAVSPDGQTTLDVERESLWNDAQHLLDELDGSCETQALFALHEAYSEGDDIVLMRGDDELARLPMLRQQTSTPPQLCLADFLKPRGEGREVRGNDAYCHVGLFAATVPSAFIDAAADDYTRMLAQTLADRLAEATVELLHKEVRRHYWGYASEEQQLSIADLHREAFQGIRPAVGYPSLPDMSLNFLLDELLDMQQIGIRLTESGMMRPHASVSGLMFAHPQARYFDVGRIGEDQLADYALRRRLATDDLRRFLRVAEVKKEES
;
A
#
# COMPACT_ATOMS: atom_id res chain seq x y z
N MET A 1 -1.74 3.57 -16.15
CA MET A 1 -1.73 2.30 -16.90
C MET A 1 -2.49 1.26 -16.10
N ILE A 2 -3.38 0.51 -16.74
CA ILE A 2 -4.16 -0.56 -16.11
C ILE A 2 -3.52 -1.89 -16.47
N LEU A 3 -3.37 -2.77 -15.49
CA LEU A 3 -2.85 -4.12 -15.62
C LEU A 3 -3.83 -5.10 -14.99
N SER A 4 -3.99 -6.25 -15.63
CA SER A 4 -4.83 -7.34 -15.16
C SER A 4 -3.95 -8.57 -14.94
N TYR A 5 -4.11 -9.24 -13.81
CA TYR A 5 -3.30 -10.39 -13.44
C TYR A 5 -4.18 -11.60 -13.15
N ARG A 6 -3.76 -12.75 -13.67
CA ARG A 6 -4.36 -14.04 -13.30
C ARG A 6 -3.98 -14.37 -11.86
N ILE A 7 -4.87 -15.08 -11.17
CA ILE A 7 -4.64 -15.49 -9.78
C ILE A 7 -3.38 -16.36 -9.68
N ALA A 8 -3.15 -17.24 -10.65
CA ALA A 8 -1.94 -18.07 -10.70
C ALA A 8 -0.63 -17.27 -10.72
N ASP A 9 -0.62 -16.08 -11.33
CA ASP A 9 0.57 -15.22 -11.42
C ASP A 9 0.79 -14.41 -10.12
N VAL A 10 -0.29 -14.07 -9.42
CA VAL A 10 -0.29 -13.29 -8.16
C VAL A 10 -0.04 -14.18 -6.94
N ARG A 11 -0.58 -15.41 -6.94
CA ARG A 11 -0.53 -16.37 -5.83
C ARG A 11 0.86 -16.57 -5.20
N PRO A 12 1.98 -16.64 -5.96
CA PRO A 12 3.30 -16.77 -5.36
C PRO A 12 3.71 -15.61 -4.44
N TYR A 13 3.09 -14.44 -4.59
CA TYR A 13 3.38 -13.23 -3.81
C TYR A 13 2.47 -13.09 -2.58
N ILE A 14 1.62 -14.08 -2.29
CA ILE A 14 0.80 -14.09 -1.08
C ILE A 14 1.68 -14.29 0.15
N ASN A 15 1.60 -13.36 1.09
CA ASN A 15 2.15 -13.54 2.43
C ASN A 15 1.17 -14.31 3.34
N TRP A 16 1.33 -15.63 3.37
CA TRP A 16 0.50 -16.56 4.14
C TRP A 16 0.56 -16.36 5.66
N LEU A 17 1.59 -15.69 6.19
CA LEU A 17 1.66 -15.41 7.63
C LEU A 17 0.44 -14.57 8.07
N TYR A 18 0.15 -13.49 7.33
CA TYR A 18 -0.99 -12.63 7.62
C TYR A 18 -2.34 -13.31 7.37
N PHE A 19 -2.38 -14.24 6.41
CA PHE A 19 -3.55 -15.11 6.21
C PHE A 19 -3.84 -15.92 7.48
N TYR A 20 -2.84 -16.59 8.04
CA TYR A 20 -3.02 -17.34 9.29
C TYR A 20 -3.34 -16.45 10.50
N HIS A 21 -2.82 -15.21 10.55
CA HIS A 21 -3.19 -14.24 11.59
C HIS A 21 -4.69 -13.93 11.58
N ALA A 22 -5.29 -13.72 10.40
CA ALA A 22 -6.72 -13.46 10.27
C ALA A 22 -7.60 -14.62 10.79
N TRP A 23 -7.07 -15.84 10.74
CA TRP A 23 -7.74 -17.04 11.23
C TRP A 23 -7.39 -17.42 12.68
N GLY A 24 -6.62 -16.59 13.39
CA GLY A 24 -6.16 -16.89 14.75
C GLY A 24 -5.15 -18.05 14.82
N LEU A 25 -4.62 -18.48 13.67
CA LEU A 25 -3.66 -19.58 13.53
C LEU A 25 -2.21 -19.10 13.53
N ALA A 26 -1.95 -17.85 13.90
CA ALA A 26 -0.60 -17.31 13.99
C ALA A 26 0.04 -17.55 15.36
N GLY A 27 1.07 -18.39 15.38
CA GLY A 27 1.96 -18.59 16.54
C GLY A 27 1.46 -19.50 17.67
N GLY A 28 2.43 -20.06 18.41
CA GLY A 28 2.28 -20.87 19.63
C GLY A 28 3.16 -22.13 19.63
N ARG A 29 3.97 -22.37 20.69
CA ARG A 29 4.60 -23.68 20.95
C ARG A 29 3.49 -24.62 21.47
N GLN A 30 3.15 -25.64 20.69
CA GLN A 30 2.16 -26.64 21.09
C GLN A 30 2.80 -28.00 21.31
N ALA A 31 2.06 -28.91 21.96
CA ALA A 31 2.46 -30.29 22.12
C ALA A 31 2.66 -30.91 20.72
N VAL A 32 3.81 -31.55 20.54
CA VAL A 32 4.22 -32.18 19.29
C VAL A 32 3.81 -33.64 19.35
N SER A 33 3.11 -34.13 18.33
CA SER A 33 2.78 -35.55 18.18
C SER A 33 4.04 -36.38 17.85
N PRO A 34 4.00 -37.71 17.98
CA PRO A 34 5.18 -38.58 17.78
C PRO A 34 5.84 -38.49 16.40
N ASP A 35 5.10 -38.01 15.40
CA ASP A 35 5.50 -37.75 14.01
C ASP A 35 6.06 -36.33 13.78
N GLY A 36 6.15 -35.50 14.83
CA GLY A 36 6.76 -34.18 14.76
C GLY A 36 5.82 -33.04 14.37
N GLN A 37 4.52 -33.32 14.17
CA GLN A 37 3.52 -32.30 13.84
C GLN A 37 2.84 -31.73 15.09
N THR A 38 2.27 -30.54 15.01
CA THR A 38 1.34 -30.02 16.03
C THR A 38 -0.07 -29.97 15.46
N THR A 39 -1.10 -29.96 16.31
CA THR A 39 -2.50 -29.76 15.87
C THR A 39 -2.65 -28.49 15.01
N LEU A 40 -1.92 -27.43 15.37
CA LEU A 40 -1.88 -26.17 14.64
C LEU A 40 -1.32 -26.33 13.21
N ASP A 41 -0.36 -27.22 13.00
CA ASP A 41 0.22 -27.46 11.67
C ASP A 41 -0.78 -28.18 10.76
N VAL A 42 -1.52 -29.14 11.32
CA VAL A 42 -2.60 -29.84 10.59
C VAL A 42 -3.73 -28.87 10.21
N GLU A 43 -4.14 -27.99 11.12
CA GLU A 43 -5.16 -26.97 10.84
C GLU A 43 -4.71 -25.96 9.77
N ARG A 44 -3.45 -25.51 9.83
CA ARG A 44 -2.87 -24.63 8.81
C ARG A 44 -2.78 -25.32 7.46
N GLU A 45 -2.35 -26.57 7.42
CA GLU A 45 -2.28 -27.35 6.18
C GLU A 45 -3.67 -27.54 5.57
N SER A 46 -4.68 -27.88 6.37
CA SER A 46 -6.07 -28.00 5.92
C SER A 46 -6.59 -26.67 5.37
N LEU A 47 -6.45 -25.58 6.12
CA LEU A 47 -6.92 -24.26 5.68
C LEU A 47 -6.17 -23.77 4.43
N TRP A 48 -4.87 -24.05 4.35
CA TRP A 48 -4.07 -23.75 3.17
C TRP A 48 -4.55 -24.56 1.97
N ASN A 49 -4.82 -25.87 2.12
CA ASN A 49 -5.36 -26.69 1.03
C ASN A 49 -6.72 -26.15 0.54
N ASP A 50 -7.62 -25.78 1.44
CA ASP A 50 -8.90 -25.16 1.08
C ASP A 50 -8.69 -23.85 0.33
N ALA A 51 -7.78 -23.01 0.83
CA ALA A 51 -7.42 -21.75 0.19
C ALA A 51 -6.86 -21.98 -1.22
N GLN A 52 -6.00 -22.99 -1.38
CA GLN A 52 -5.40 -23.35 -2.65
C GLN A 52 -6.45 -23.84 -3.64
N HIS A 53 -7.37 -24.70 -3.21
CA HIS A 53 -8.49 -25.15 -4.03
C HIS A 53 -9.36 -23.99 -4.51
N LEU A 54 -9.71 -23.05 -3.63
CA LEU A 54 -10.51 -21.89 -4.01
C LEU A 54 -9.77 -20.98 -5.00
N LEU A 55 -8.46 -20.77 -4.81
CA LEU A 55 -7.64 -20.02 -5.77
C LEU A 55 -7.60 -20.70 -7.15
N ASP A 56 -7.51 -22.02 -7.19
CA ASP A 56 -7.50 -22.80 -8.44
C ASP A 56 -8.88 -22.75 -9.14
N GLU A 57 -9.98 -22.79 -8.39
CA GLU A 57 -11.33 -22.69 -8.93
C GLU A 57 -11.61 -21.31 -9.54
N LEU A 58 -11.12 -20.25 -8.91
CA LEU A 58 -11.34 -18.88 -9.36
C LEU A 58 -10.38 -18.46 -10.48
N ASP A 59 -9.21 -19.12 -10.61
CA ASP A 59 -8.27 -18.81 -11.68
C ASP A 59 -8.89 -19.02 -13.07
N GLY A 60 -8.78 -18.00 -13.93
CA GLY A 60 -9.37 -17.99 -15.27
C GLY A 60 -10.82 -17.46 -15.34
N SER A 61 -11.56 -17.45 -14.23
CA SER A 61 -12.85 -16.76 -14.11
C SER A 61 -12.73 -15.35 -13.54
N CYS A 62 -11.70 -15.13 -12.73
CA CYS A 62 -11.42 -13.88 -12.04
C CYS A 62 -9.96 -13.45 -12.25
N GLU A 63 -9.76 -12.15 -12.35
CA GLU A 63 -8.45 -11.51 -12.41
C GLU A 63 -8.38 -10.40 -11.37
N THR A 64 -7.20 -10.18 -10.80
CA THR A 64 -6.96 -8.98 -10.00
C THR A 64 -6.60 -7.84 -10.93
N GLN A 65 -6.93 -6.61 -10.53
CA GLN A 65 -6.70 -5.42 -11.33
C GLN A 65 -5.76 -4.48 -10.58
N ALA A 66 -4.87 -3.86 -11.33
CA ALA A 66 -3.96 -2.85 -10.83
C ALA A 66 -3.93 -1.64 -11.76
N LEU A 67 -3.70 -0.48 -11.17
CA LEU A 67 -3.59 0.80 -11.84
C LEU A 67 -2.42 1.54 -11.23
N PHE A 68 -1.56 2.09 -12.06
CA PHE A 68 -0.49 2.96 -11.59
C PHE A 68 -0.22 4.11 -12.56
N ALA A 69 0.39 5.17 -12.04
CA ALA A 69 0.90 6.29 -12.82
C ALA A 69 2.26 6.72 -12.24
N LEU A 70 3.18 7.11 -13.12
CA LEU A 70 4.44 7.73 -12.73
C LEU A 70 4.37 9.21 -13.08
N HIS A 71 4.64 10.07 -12.12
CA HIS A 71 4.63 11.51 -12.30
C HIS A 71 6.01 12.08 -12.01
N GLU A 72 6.46 13.04 -12.84
CA GLU A 72 7.53 13.96 -12.43
C GLU A 72 7.10 14.65 -11.13
N ALA A 73 7.96 14.65 -10.13
CA ALA A 73 7.66 15.20 -8.81
C ALA A 73 8.90 15.68 -8.06
N TYR A 74 8.68 16.60 -7.13
CA TYR A 74 9.71 17.09 -6.22
C TYR A 74 9.14 17.39 -4.84
N SER A 75 10.01 17.55 -3.85
CA SER A 75 9.59 17.99 -2.53
C SER A 75 9.66 19.51 -2.38
N GLU A 76 8.66 20.08 -1.71
CA GLU A 76 8.63 21.47 -1.28
C GLU A 76 8.15 21.52 0.17
N GLY A 77 9.09 21.65 1.11
CA GLY A 77 8.80 21.44 2.53
C GLY A 77 8.37 20.00 2.79
N ASP A 78 7.20 19.83 3.40
CA ASP A 78 6.60 18.52 3.70
C ASP A 78 5.63 18.03 2.60
N ASP A 79 5.63 18.68 1.44
CA ASP A 79 4.74 18.33 0.34
C ASP A 79 5.47 17.64 -0.80
N ILE A 80 4.76 16.74 -1.47
CA ILE A 80 5.15 16.18 -2.76
C ILE A 80 4.38 16.95 -3.84
N VAL A 81 5.10 17.61 -4.74
CA VAL A 81 4.51 18.38 -5.84
C VAL A 81 4.60 17.56 -7.11
N LEU A 82 3.45 17.19 -7.67
CA LEU A 82 3.34 16.46 -8.93
C LEU A 82 3.28 17.45 -10.09
N MET A 83 4.00 17.13 -11.17
CA MET A 83 4.11 17.98 -12.35
C MET A 83 3.44 17.36 -13.57
N ARG A 84 2.89 18.22 -14.44
CA ARG A 84 2.48 17.88 -15.81
C ARG A 84 3.18 18.86 -16.75
N GLY A 85 4.31 18.46 -17.30
CA GLY A 85 5.15 19.38 -18.08
C GLY A 85 5.67 20.50 -17.17
N ASP A 86 5.35 21.75 -17.50
CA ASP A 86 5.75 22.94 -16.71
C ASP A 86 4.78 23.34 -15.60
N ASP A 87 3.61 22.73 -15.55
CA ASP A 87 2.55 23.09 -14.61
C ASP A 87 2.49 22.14 -13.41
N GLU A 88 2.17 22.68 -12.24
CA GLU A 88 1.81 21.89 -11.06
C GLU A 88 0.48 21.16 -11.35
N LEU A 89 0.52 19.83 -11.35
CA LEU A 89 -0.66 18.99 -11.55
C LEU A 89 -1.45 18.87 -10.25
N ALA A 90 -0.76 18.52 -9.17
CA ALA A 90 -1.34 18.33 -7.86
C ALA A 90 -0.26 18.41 -6.79
N ARG A 91 -0.70 18.58 -5.56
CA ARG A 91 0.15 18.59 -4.38
C ARG A 91 -0.37 17.57 -3.39
N LEU A 92 0.52 16.72 -2.89
CA LEU A 92 0.24 15.73 -1.87
C LEU A 92 0.96 16.15 -0.59
N PRO A 93 0.26 16.82 0.35
CA PRO A 93 0.81 17.11 1.65
C PRO A 93 1.12 15.83 2.42
N MET A 94 2.31 15.74 3.01
CA MET A 94 2.73 14.65 3.89
C MET A 94 2.85 15.13 5.35
N LEU A 95 2.86 14.16 6.27
CA LEU A 95 3.14 14.36 7.69
C LEU A 95 4.59 14.02 8.00
N ARG A 96 5.14 14.70 9.03
CA ARG A 96 6.51 14.51 9.51
C ARG A 96 6.50 14.03 10.96
N GLN A 97 7.36 13.08 11.29
CA GLN A 97 7.57 12.64 12.67
C GLN A 97 7.92 13.81 13.60
N GLN A 98 7.29 13.89 14.78
CA GLN A 98 7.61 14.89 15.82
C GLN A 98 8.23 14.21 17.06
N THR A 99 9.18 13.32 16.83
CA THR A 99 9.97 12.66 17.90
C THR A 99 11.07 13.60 18.41
N SER A 100 11.54 13.37 19.65
CA SER A 100 12.64 14.15 20.23
C SER A 100 14.00 13.86 19.61
N THR A 101 14.15 12.70 18.95
CA THR A 101 15.44 12.23 18.43
C THR A 101 15.42 12.24 16.90
N PRO A 102 16.32 12.99 16.23
CA PRO A 102 16.41 12.98 14.78
C PRO A 102 16.97 11.65 14.25
N PRO A 103 16.72 11.34 12.96
CA PRO A 103 15.97 12.13 12.00
C PRO A 103 14.45 12.02 12.19
N GLN A 104 13.75 13.14 11.96
CA GLN A 104 12.29 13.24 11.92
C GLN A 104 11.81 13.07 10.47
N LEU A 105 11.39 11.87 10.12
CA LEU A 105 11.14 11.51 8.72
C LEU A 105 9.80 12.04 8.20
N CYS A 106 9.80 12.42 6.93
CA CYS A 106 8.64 12.72 6.11
C CYS A 106 8.80 11.99 4.76
N LEU A 107 7.71 11.52 4.15
CA LEU A 107 7.79 10.86 2.84
C LEU A 107 8.31 11.79 1.73
N ALA A 108 8.08 13.11 1.85
CA ALA A 108 8.63 14.11 0.94
C ALA A 108 10.17 14.14 0.94
N ASP A 109 10.82 13.70 2.02
CA ASP A 109 12.29 13.67 2.13
C ASP A 109 12.93 12.68 1.15
N PHE A 110 12.17 11.74 0.60
CA PHE A 110 12.63 10.74 -0.37
C PHE A 110 12.52 11.21 -1.83
N LEU A 111 12.18 12.48 -2.05
CA LEU A 111 12.23 13.14 -3.35
C LEU A 111 13.26 14.25 -3.35
N LYS A 112 13.79 14.54 -4.55
CA LYS A 112 14.68 15.67 -4.73
C LYS A 112 13.92 16.97 -4.39
N PRO A 113 14.47 17.87 -3.55
CA PRO A 113 13.82 19.14 -3.25
C PRO A 113 13.78 20.04 -4.48
N ARG A 114 12.83 20.97 -4.51
CA ARG A 114 12.74 22.00 -5.54
C ARG A 114 14.07 22.78 -5.62
N GLY A 115 14.87 22.50 -6.64
CA GLY A 115 16.11 23.23 -6.91
C GLY A 115 15.84 24.64 -7.40
N GLU A 116 16.71 25.59 -7.02
CA GLU A 116 16.74 26.93 -7.59
C GLU A 116 17.24 26.86 -9.04
N GLY A 117 16.31 26.83 -10.00
CA GLY A 117 16.63 26.93 -11.42
C GLY A 117 16.89 25.59 -12.13
N ARG A 118 15.81 24.98 -12.65
CA ARG A 118 15.79 24.11 -13.85
C ARG A 118 16.41 22.71 -13.85
N GLU A 119 16.94 22.15 -12.76
CA GLU A 119 17.43 20.75 -12.75
C GLU A 119 16.69 19.79 -11.77
N VAL A 120 15.38 20.01 -11.59
CA VAL A 120 14.48 18.97 -11.05
C VAL A 120 13.74 18.24 -12.17
N ARG A 121 14.09 18.54 -13.42
CA ARG A 121 13.68 17.82 -14.61
C ARG A 121 14.79 16.86 -15.01
N GLY A 122 14.43 15.63 -15.32
CA GLY A 122 15.36 14.64 -15.83
C GLY A 122 14.93 13.22 -15.50
N ASN A 123 15.55 12.26 -16.15
CA ASN A 123 15.28 10.83 -15.98
C ASN A 123 15.82 10.26 -14.65
N ASP A 124 16.14 11.12 -13.68
CA ASP A 124 16.50 10.67 -12.34
C ASP A 124 15.25 10.11 -11.66
N ALA A 125 15.35 8.91 -11.14
CA ALA A 125 14.27 8.23 -10.46
C ALA A 125 13.80 9.01 -9.22
N TYR A 126 14.62 9.90 -8.64
CA TYR A 126 14.25 10.69 -7.46
C TYR A 126 13.49 11.99 -7.78
N CYS A 127 13.35 12.31 -9.08
CA CYS A 127 12.48 13.38 -9.58
C CYS A 127 11.10 12.83 -10.00
N HIS A 128 10.73 11.64 -9.52
CA HIS A 128 9.49 10.98 -9.85
C HIS A 128 8.86 10.34 -8.61
N VAL A 129 7.54 10.23 -8.61
CA VAL A 129 6.78 9.43 -7.65
C VAL A 129 5.79 8.55 -8.40
N GLY A 130 5.63 7.31 -7.96
CA GLY A 130 4.57 6.44 -8.46
C GLY A 130 3.32 6.57 -7.60
N LEU A 131 2.15 6.56 -8.23
CA LEU A 131 0.85 6.42 -7.59
C LEU A 131 0.29 5.06 -7.99
N PHE A 132 -0.36 4.35 -7.08
CA PHE A 132 -0.96 3.05 -7.41
C PHE A 132 -2.29 2.81 -6.70
N ALA A 133 -3.07 1.92 -7.32
CA ALA A 133 -4.22 1.25 -6.75
C ALA A 133 -4.28 -0.18 -7.27
N ALA A 134 -4.71 -1.14 -6.45
CA ALA A 134 -4.97 -2.51 -6.85
C ALA A 134 -6.22 -3.02 -6.14
N THR A 135 -6.94 -3.94 -6.77
CA THR A 135 -8.18 -4.48 -6.25
C THR A 135 -8.45 -5.91 -6.71
N VAL A 136 -9.20 -6.62 -5.89
CA VAL A 136 -9.82 -7.90 -6.23
C VAL A 136 -11.32 -7.66 -6.44
N PRO A 137 -11.90 -8.01 -7.61
CA PRO A 137 -13.32 -7.83 -7.87
C PRO A 137 -14.21 -8.51 -6.82
N SER A 138 -15.37 -7.91 -6.50
CA SER A 138 -16.31 -8.48 -5.51
C SER A 138 -16.81 -9.87 -5.91
N ALA A 139 -16.83 -10.17 -7.21
CA ALA A 139 -17.16 -11.48 -7.78
C ALA A 139 -16.34 -12.63 -7.15
N PHE A 140 -15.13 -12.34 -6.67
CA PHE A 140 -14.29 -13.30 -5.93
C PHE A 140 -14.96 -13.81 -4.65
N ILE A 141 -15.69 -12.95 -3.94
CA ILE A 141 -16.38 -13.26 -2.70
C ILE A 141 -17.82 -13.70 -2.97
N ASP A 142 -18.46 -13.10 -3.98
CA ASP A 142 -19.87 -13.37 -4.31
C ASP A 142 -20.10 -14.81 -4.81
N ALA A 143 -19.05 -15.49 -5.29
CA ALA A 143 -19.08 -16.89 -5.70
C ALA A 143 -19.24 -17.90 -4.54
N ALA A 144 -19.08 -17.47 -3.28
CA ALA A 144 -19.11 -18.36 -2.13
C ALA A 144 -20.54 -18.86 -1.79
N ALA A 145 -20.68 -20.19 -1.67
CA ALA A 145 -21.97 -20.84 -1.39
C ALA A 145 -22.37 -20.85 0.09
N ASP A 146 -21.40 -20.79 1.01
CA ASP A 146 -21.62 -20.81 2.46
C ASP A 146 -20.75 -19.79 3.21
N ASP A 147 -21.02 -19.62 4.51
CA ASP A 147 -20.35 -18.64 5.36
C ASP A 147 -18.85 -18.93 5.55
N TYR A 148 -18.44 -20.21 5.55
CA TYR A 148 -17.02 -20.58 5.67
C TYR A 148 -16.27 -20.20 4.40
N THR A 149 -16.77 -20.62 3.23
CA THR A 149 -16.17 -20.25 1.94
C THR A 149 -16.18 -18.75 1.73
N ARG A 150 -17.20 -18.02 2.22
CA ARG A 150 -17.23 -16.56 2.14
C ARG A 150 -16.14 -15.91 2.98
N MET A 151 -15.94 -16.38 4.21
CA MET A 151 -14.86 -15.88 5.09
C MET A 151 -13.48 -16.20 4.52
N LEU A 152 -13.30 -17.41 3.95
CA LEU A 152 -12.11 -17.82 3.23
C LEU A 152 -11.83 -16.94 2.02
N ALA A 153 -12.84 -16.73 1.17
CA ALA A 153 -12.76 -15.87 -0.01
C ALA A 153 -12.42 -14.43 0.37
N GLN A 154 -13.04 -13.88 1.43
CA GLN A 154 -12.77 -12.52 1.88
C GLN A 154 -11.33 -12.38 2.39
N THR A 155 -10.86 -13.31 3.21
CA THR A 155 -9.47 -13.28 3.71
C THR A 155 -8.47 -13.41 2.56
N LEU A 156 -8.76 -14.30 1.59
CA LEU A 156 -7.94 -14.49 0.40
C LEU A 156 -7.94 -13.26 -0.51
N ALA A 157 -9.08 -12.61 -0.70
CA ALA A 157 -9.18 -11.41 -1.51
C ALA A 157 -8.28 -10.30 -0.95
N ASP A 158 -8.28 -10.09 0.38
CA ASP A 158 -7.38 -9.13 1.02
C ASP A 158 -5.90 -9.49 0.79
N ARG A 159 -5.54 -10.79 0.86
CA ARG A 159 -4.17 -11.24 0.57
C ARG A 159 -3.80 -11.08 -0.91
N LEU A 160 -4.72 -11.35 -1.82
CA LEU A 160 -4.53 -11.19 -3.26
C LEU A 160 -4.37 -9.72 -3.64
N ALA A 161 -5.08 -8.80 -3.00
CA ALA A 161 -4.90 -7.37 -3.21
C ALA A 161 -3.46 -6.94 -2.86
N GLU A 162 -2.95 -7.33 -1.69
CA GLU A 162 -1.56 -7.05 -1.29
C GLU A 162 -0.53 -7.72 -2.22
N ALA A 163 -0.76 -8.98 -2.57
CA ALA A 163 0.11 -9.73 -3.49
C ALA A 163 0.14 -9.11 -4.90
N THR A 164 -1.00 -8.57 -5.36
CA THR A 164 -1.09 -7.84 -6.63
C THR A 164 -0.24 -6.57 -6.58
N VAL A 165 -0.25 -5.85 -5.46
CA VAL A 165 0.61 -4.68 -5.27
C VAL A 165 2.09 -5.06 -5.25
N GLU A 166 2.47 -6.20 -4.65
CA GLU A 166 3.87 -6.68 -4.67
C GLU A 166 4.34 -7.00 -6.10
N LEU A 167 3.52 -7.73 -6.88
CA LEU A 167 3.80 -8.02 -8.28
C LEU A 167 3.88 -6.76 -9.13
N LEU A 168 2.89 -5.87 -9.01
CA LEU A 168 2.89 -4.56 -9.67
C LEU A 168 4.16 -3.78 -9.34
N HIS A 169 4.51 -3.69 -8.05
CA HIS A 169 5.69 -2.93 -7.63
C HIS A 169 6.95 -3.51 -8.25
N LYS A 170 7.12 -4.83 -8.25
CA LYS A 170 8.24 -5.49 -8.94
C LYS A 170 8.31 -5.12 -10.42
N GLU A 171 7.20 -5.14 -11.15
CA GLU A 171 7.18 -4.73 -12.56
C GLU A 171 7.48 -3.24 -12.74
N VAL A 172 6.99 -2.38 -11.84
CA VAL A 172 7.31 -0.94 -11.87
C VAL A 172 8.80 -0.72 -11.67
N ARG A 173 9.42 -1.32 -10.66
CA ARG A 173 10.85 -1.17 -10.40
C ARG A 173 11.72 -1.59 -11.59
N ARG A 174 11.37 -2.72 -12.22
CA ARG A 174 12.21 -3.37 -13.24
C ARG A 174 11.92 -2.91 -14.67
N HIS A 175 10.68 -2.57 -14.98
CA HIS A 175 10.22 -2.38 -16.37
C HIS A 175 9.61 -1.01 -16.60
N TYR A 176 8.63 -0.59 -15.80
CA TYR A 176 7.90 0.65 -16.10
C TYR A 176 8.64 1.92 -15.65
N TRP A 177 9.15 1.92 -14.42
CA TRP A 177 10.03 2.97 -13.90
C TRP A 177 11.50 2.64 -14.21
N GLY A 178 11.86 1.36 -14.09
CA GLY A 178 13.14 0.85 -14.59
C GLY A 178 14.38 1.26 -13.79
N TYR A 179 14.22 1.88 -12.60
CA TYR A 179 15.35 2.27 -11.76
C TYR A 179 16.11 1.06 -11.18
N ALA A 180 15.54 -0.14 -11.27
CA ALA A 180 16.14 -1.39 -10.86
C ALA A 180 16.05 -2.46 -11.96
N SER A 181 16.33 -2.08 -13.23
CA SER A 181 16.27 -3.01 -14.38
C SER A 181 17.19 -4.24 -14.22
N GLU A 182 18.36 -4.02 -13.60
CA GLU A 182 19.37 -5.05 -13.30
C GLU A 182 19.14 -5.76 -11.94
N GLU A 183 17.98 -5.56 -11.29
CA GLU A 183 17.61 -6.28 -10.06
C GLU A 183 17.69 -7.79 -10.32
N GLN A 184 18.58 -8.46 -9.56
CA GLN A 184 18.65 -9.92 -9.57
C GLN A 184 17.29 -10.50 -9.22
N GLN A 185 16.98 -11.70 -9.73
CA GLN A 185 15.70 -12.35 -9.41
C GLN A 185 15.63 -12.65 -7.91
N LEU A 186 14.91 -11.79 -7.17
CA LEU A 186 14.66 -11.95 -5.76
C LEU A 186 13.75 -13.14 -5.51
N SER A 187 14.00 -13.89 -4.43
CA SER A 187 13.07 -14.91 -3.97
C SER A 187 11.83 -14.26 -3.35
N ILE A 188 10.71 -14.99 -3.25
CA ILE A 188 9.52 -14.51 -2.55
C ILE A 188 9.83 -14.13 -1.09
N ALA A 189 10.72 -14.88 -0.44
CA ALA A 189 11.16 -14.58 0.92
C ALA A 189 11.94 -13.27 0.99
N ASP A 190 12.72 -12.92 -0.04
CA ASP A 190 13.45 -11.65 -0.11
C ASP A 190 12.50 -10.48 -0.39
N LEU A 191 11.49 -10.68 -1.25
CA LEU A 191 10.43 -9.70 -1.47
C LEU A 191 9.65 -9.41 -0.19
N HIS A 192 9.25 -10.45 0.57
CA HIS A 192 8.57 -10.28 1.86
C HIS A 192 9.44 -9.62 2.93
N ARG A 193 10.77 -9.66 2.80
CA ARG A 193 11.72 -8.91 3.65
C ARG A 193 12.06 -7.54 3.10
N GLU A 194 11.42 -7.14 2.01
CA GLU A 194 11.62 -5.84 1.36
C GLU A 194 13.08 -5.64 0.91
N ALA A 195 13.75 -6.73 0.49
CA ALA A 195 15.15 -6.71 0.04
C ALA A 195 15.31 -6.15 -1.39
N PHE A 196 14.57 -5.11 -1.71
CA PHE A 196 14.61 -4.37 -2.98
C PHE A 196 14.80 -2.88 -2.72
N GLN A 197 15.21 -2.14 -3.76
CA GLN A 197 15.34 -0.68 -3.66
C GLN A 197 13.97 0.01 -3.71
N GLY A 198 13.75 0.96 -2.81
CA GLY A 198 12.54 1.79 -2.78
C GLY A 198 11.43 1.21 -1.89
N ILE A 199 10.34 1.95 -1.74
CA ILE A 199 9.20 1.60 -0.89
C ILE A 199 7.87 1.91 -1.58
N ARG A 200 6.78 1.34 -1.06
CA ARG A 200 5.43 1.53 -1.58
C ARG A 200 4.38 1.79 -0.49
N PRO A 201 4.50 2.89 0.29
CA PRO A 201 3.60 3.17 1.41
C PRO A 201 2.14 3.25 0.95
N ALA A 202 1.29 2.49 1.61
CA ALA A 202 -0.15 2.45 1.37
C ALA A 202 -0.89 3.40 2.31
N VAL A 203 -2.00 3.97 1.82
CA VAL A 203 -2.85 4.85 2.61
C VAL A 203 -3.43 4.10 3.81
N GLY A 204 -3.39 4.74 4.99
CA GLY A 204 -3.84 4.17 6.27
C GLY A 204 -2.75 3.44 7.05
N TYR A 205 -1.58 3.19 6.46
CA TYR A 205 -0.43 2.61 7.17
C TYR A 205 0.34 3.68 7.95
N PRO A 206 1.18 3.29 8.93
CA PRO A 206 1.87 4.24 9.82
C PRO A 206 2.69 5.35 9.13
N SER A 207 3.22 5.09 7.93
CA SER A 207 3.97 6.09 7.14
C SER A 207 3.09 7.04 6.33
N LEU A 208 1.83 6.65 6.06
CA LEU A 208 0.86 7.41 5.26
C LEU A 208 -0.55 7.28 5.89
N PRO A 209 -0.74 7.76 7.14
CA PRO A 209 -1.90 7.38 7.96
C PRO A 209 -3.22 8.06 7.56
N ASP A 210 -3.17 9.08 6.70
CA ASP A 210 -4.36 9.84 6.34
C ASP A 210 -5.20 9.14 5.26
N MET A 211 -6.30 8.54 5.69
CA MET A 211 -7.27 7.88 4.81
C MET A 211 -7.88 8.79 3.74
N SER A 212 -7.97 10.09 3.97
CA SER A 212 -8.54 11.03 2.99
C SER A 212 -7.66 11.22 1.75
N LEU A 213 -6.40 10.78 1.79
CA LEU A 213 -5.54 10.76 0.60
C LEU A 213 -6.09 9.87 -0.51
N ASN A 214 -6.95 8.90 -0.20
CA ASN A 214 -7.64 8.11 -1.21
C ASN A 214 -8.44 8.97 -2.19
N PHE A 215 -9.07 10.06 -1.73
CA PHE A 215 -9.81 10.96 -2.63
C PHE A 215 -8.89 11.64 -3.65
N LEU A 216 -7.69 12.07 -3.22
CA LEU A 216 -6.70 12.67 -4.12
C LEU A 216 -6.13 11.63 -5.09
N LEU A 217 -5.84 10.43 -4.61
CA LEU A 217 -5.37 9.35 -5.48
C LEU A 217 -6.44 8.93 -6.50
N ASP A 218 -7.72 8.94 -6.12
CA ASP A 218 -8.82 8.63 -7.03
C ASP A 218 -9.00 9.72 -8.10
N GLU A 219 -8.87 11.00 -7.75
CA GLU A 219 -8.87 12.08 -8.74
C GLU A 219 -7.70 11.96 -9.74
N LEU A 220 -6.54 11.53 -9.26
CA LEU A 220 -5.32 11.43 -10.08
C LEU A 220 -5.27 10.17 -10.96
N LEU A 221 -5.76 9.04 -10.44
CA LEU A 221 -5.71 7.75 -11.12
C LEU A 221 -7.00 7.42 -11.87
N ASP A 222 -8.14 7.96 -11.44
CA ASP A 222 -9.49 7.49 -11.79
C ASP A 222 -9.60 5.98 -11.48
N MET A 223 -9.61 5.64 -10.18
CA MET A 223 -9.61 4.25 -9.72
C MET A 223 -10.90 3.53 -10.09
N GLN A 224 -11.94 4.28 -10.49
CA GLN A 224 -13.17 3.72 -10.99
C GLN A 224 -12.96 2.82 -12.22
N GLN A 225 -11.92 3.07 -13.02
CA GLN A 225 -11.54 2.26 -14.18
C GLN A 225 -11.20 0.81 -13.83
N ILE A 226 -10.70 0.54 -12.62
CA ILE A 226 -10.43 -0.82 -12.13
C ILE A 226 -11.52 -1.31 -11.17
N GLY A 227 -12.65 -0.60 -11.08
CA GLY A 227 -13.80 -1.01 -10.26
C GLY A 227 -13.77 -0.54 -8.81
N ILE A 228 -12.77 0.23 -8.39
CA ILE A 228 -12.71 0.81 -7.04
C ILE A 228 -13.68 2.02 -6.96
N ARG A 229 -14.38 2.15 -5.83
CA ARG A 229 -15.16 3.33 -5.46
C ARG A 229 -14.85 3.71 -4.02
N LEU A 230 -14.93 5.00 -3.71
CA LEU A 230 -14.72 5.50 -2.36
C LEU A 230 -16.05 5.73 -1.65
N THR A 231 -16.09 5.39 -0.36
CA THR A 231 -17.15 5.84 0.55
C THR A 231 -16.93 7.30 0.93
N GLU A 232 -17.91 7.92 1.58
CA GLU A 232 -17.78 9.27 2.17
C GLU A 232 -16.64 9.38 3.19
N SER A 233 -16.23 8.26 3.79
CA SER A 233 -15.11 8.16 4.73
C SER A 233 -13.76 7.86 4.07
N GLY A 234 -13.69 7.79 2.74
CA GLY A 234 -12.45 7.48 2.02
C GLY A 234 -12.05 6.01 2.05
N MET A 235 -12.94 5.11 2.50
CA MET A 235 -12.71 3.67 2.43
C MET A 235 -12.98 3.19 1.00
N MET A 236 -12.14 2.27 0.52
CA MET A 236 -12.29 1.68 -0.80
C MET A 236 -13.33 0.53 -0.82
N ARG A 237 -14.04 0.43 -1.94
CA ARG A 237 -14.92 -0.69 -2.30
C ARG A 237 -14.53 -1.18 -3.69
N PRO A 238 -14.22 -2.46 -3.90
CA PRO A 238 -14.21 -3.57 -2.93
C PRO A 238 -13.27 -3.36 -1.73
N HIS A 239 -13.54 -4.02 -0.61
CA HIS A 239 -12.71 -3.91 0.61
C HIS A 239 -11.27 -4.39 0.35
N ALA A 240 -11.15 -5.47 -0.43
CA ALA A 240 -9.89 -6.01 -0.93
C ALA A 240 -9.28 -5.08 -2.00
N SER A 241 -8.93 -3.87 -1.59
CA SER A 241 -8.29 -2.86 -2.41
C SER A 241 -7.19 -2.17 -1.62
N VAL A 242 -6.12 -1.81 -2.30
CA VAL A 242 -4.96 -1.12 -1.71
C VAL A 242 -4.55 0.01 -2.64
N SER A 243 -4.25 1.17 -2.08
CA SER A 243 -3.80 2.36 -2.80
C SER A 243 -2.64 3.01 -2.07
N GLY A 244 -1.79 3.73 -2.79
CA GLY A 244 -0.63 4.36 -2.19
C GLY A 244 0.32 5.01 -3.16
N LEU A 245 1.54 5.22 -2.67
CA LEU A 245 2.64 5.86 -3.38
C LEU A 245 3.79 4.87 -3.58
N MET A 246 4.68 5.12 -4.53
CA MET A 246 5.93 4.39 -4.75
C MET A 246 7.09 5.37 -4.82
N PHE A 247 8.18 5.06 -4.13
CA PHE A 247 9.39 5.87 -4.06
C PHE A 247 10.60 5.04 -4.45
N ALA A 248 11.44 5.59 -5.34
CA ALA A 248 12.64 4.91 -5.84
C ALA A 248 13.90 5.13 -4.99
N HIS A 249 13.88 6.07 -4.03
CA HIS A 249 15.07 6.49 -3.30
C HIS A 249 15.68 5.32 -2.49
N PRO A 250 17.00 5.06 -2.59
CA PRO A 250 17.62 3.88 -1.98
C PRO A 250 17.65 3.90 -0.45
N GLN A 251 17.50 5.08 0.16
CA GLN A 251 17.37 5.21 1.61
C GLN A 251 15.91 5.36 2.08
N ALA A 252 14.94 5.27 1.15
CA ALA A 252 13.54 5.25 1.51
C ALA A 252 13.25 4.00 2.35
N ARG A 253 12.50 4.20 3.42
CA ARG A 253 12.18 3.15 4.39
C ARG A 253 10.84 3.45 5.02
N TYR A 254 10.12 2.41 5.43
CA TYR A 254 8.91 2.59 6.21
C TYR A 254 9.26 3.16 7.59
N PHE A 255 8.39 4.03 8.07
CA PHE A 255 8.47 4.63 9.40
C PHE A 255 7.04 4.85 9.91
N ASP A 256 6.92 5.04 11.22
CA ASP A 256 5.67 5.45 11.85
C ASP A 256 5.71 6.96 12.08
N VAL A 257 4.78 7.70 11.47
CA VAL A 257 4.62 9.14 11.72
C VAL A 257 4.40 9.39 13.23
N GLY A 258 3.68 8.48 13.89
CA GLY A 258 3.37 8.54 15.30
C GLY A 258 2.42 9.68 15.65
N ARG A 259 2.61 10.23 16.84
CA ARG A 259 1.78 11.34 17.33
C ARG A 259 2.22 12.67 16.73
N ILE A 260 1.24 13.47 16.30
CA ILE A 260 1.44 14.83 15.80
C ILE A 260 0.85 15.85 16.77
N GLY A 261 1.45 17.04 16.80
CA GLY A 261 1.02 18.21 17.55
C GLY A 261 -0.08 18.98 16.83
N GLU A 262 -0.76 19.84 17.59
CA GLU A 262 -1.84 20.69 17.06
C GLU A 262 -1.33 21.70 16.02
N ASP A 263 -0.06 22.11 16.12
CA ASP A 263 0.62 22.97 15.16
C ASP A 263 0.73 22.31 13.77
N GLN A 264 1.25 21.09 13.71
CA GLN A 264 1.36 20.33 12.46
C GLN A 264 -0.01 19.92 11.94
N LEU A 265 -0.95 19.57 12.83
CA LEU A 265 -2.32 19.25 12.42
C LEU A 265 -3.00 20.45 11.75
N ALA A 266 -2.87 21.66 12.31
CA ALA A 266 -3.42 22.88 11.73
C ALA A 266 -2.76 23.24 10.40
N ASP A 267 -1.43 23.14 10.31
CA ASP A 267 -0.69 23.34 9.07
C ASP A 267 -1.08 22.32 7.98
N TYR A 268 -1.17 21.03 8.35
CA TYR A 268 -1.58 19.97 7.44
C TYR A 268 -3.02 20.17 6.95
N ALA A 269 -3.95 20.55 7.83
CA ALA A 269 -5.33 20.87 7.47
C ALA A 269 -5.40 22.02 6.46
N LEU A 270 -4.59 23.07 6.66
CA LEU A 270 -4.48 24.20 5.72
C LEU A 270 -3.98 23.75 4.35
N ARG A 271 -2.87 22.98 4.31
CA ARG A 271 -2.30 22.45 3.06
C ARG A 271 -3.26 21.51 2.33
N ARG A 272 -4.01 20.69 3.08
CA ARG A 272 -5.05 19.79 2.55
C ARG A 272 -6.36 20.48 2.20
N ARG A 273 -6.54 21.74 2.59
CA ARG A 273 -7.80 22.50 2.45
C ARG A 273 -9.00 21.80 3.09
N LEU A 274 -8.77 21.17 4.24
CA LEU A 274 -9.79 20.48 5.02
C LEU A 274 -9.96 21.17 6.38
N ALA A 275 -11.14 21.05 6.98
CA ALA A 275 -11.33 21.44 8.37
C ALA A 275 -10.54 20.50 9.28
N THR A 276 -9.89 21.05 10.31
CA THR A 276 -9.10 20.28 11.28
C THR A 276 -9.88 19.13 11.91
N ASP A 277 -11.17 19.35 12.21
CA ASP A 277 -12.04 18.32 12.82
C ASP A 277 -12.36 17.16 11.88
N ASP A 278 -12.48 17.42 10.58
CA ASP A 278 -12.68 16.36 9.59
C ASP A 278 -11.38 15.55 9.43
N LEU A 279 -10.25 16.23 9.40
CA LEU A 279 -8.94 15.60 9.30
C LEU A 279 -8.64 14.66 10.49
N ARG A 280 -9.01 15.05 11.72
CA ARG A 280 -8.92 14.17 12.90
C ARG A 280 -9.72 12.87 12.74
N ARG A 281 -10.80 12.87 11.96
CA ARG A 281 -11.59 11.66 11.69
C ARG A 281 -10.86 10.72 10.72
N PHE A 282 -10.10 11.26 9.78
CA PHE A 282 -9.32 10.46 8.83
C PHE A 282 -7.99 9.96 9.41
N LEU A 283 -7.36 10.74 10.30
CA LEU A 283 -6.09 10.42 10.95
C LEU A 283 -6.20 9.47 12.15
N ARG A 284 -7.28 8.69 12.31
CA ARG A 284 -7.55 7.90 13.53
C ARG A 284 -6.45 6.92 13.96
N VAL A 285 -5.44 6.66 13.13
CA VAL A 285 -4.23 5.88 13.47
C VAL A 285 -3.12 6.75 14.10
N ALA A 286 -3.04 8.04 13.78
CA ALA A 286 -2.10 9.00 14.36
C ALA A 286 -2.75 9.72 15.57
N GLU A 287 -2.38 9.33 16.79
CA GLU A 287 -2.93 9.96 18.00
C GLU A 287 -2.42 11.41 18.12
N VAL A 288 -3.33 12.38 18.12
CA VAL A 288 -2.98 13.80 18.32
C VAL A 288 -2.63 14.04 19.81
N LYS A 289 -1.50 14.69 20.09
CA LYS A 289 -1.19 15.13 21.46
C LYS A 289 -2.19 16.21 21.86
N LYS A 290 -3.01 15.95 22.89
CA LYS A 290 -3.70 17.03 23.60
C LYS A 290 -2.65 17.83 24.37
N GLU A 291 -2.69 19.15 24.26
CA GLU A 291 -1.96 20.02 25.18
C GLU A 291 -2.44 19.72 26.61
N GLU A 292 -1.55 19.22 27.45
CA GLU A 292 -1.75 19.26 28.90
C GLU A 292 -1.61 20.73 29.31
N SER A 293 -2.72 21.35 29.73
CA SER A 293 -2.72 22.73 30.26
C SER A 293 -2.05 22.82 31.61
#